data_AF-R9A5U4-F1
#
_entry.id   AF-R9A5U4-F1
#
_cell.length_a   1.000
_cell.length_b   1.000
_cell.length_c   1.000
_cell.angle_alpha   90.00
_cell.angle_beta   90.00
_cell.angle_gamma   90.00
#
_symmetry.space_group_name_H-M   'P 1'
#
loop_
_entity.id
_entity.type
_entity.pdbx_description
1 polymer ?
#
loop_
_entity_poly.entity_id
_entity_poly.type
_entity_poly.pdbx_seq_one_letter_code
_entity_poly.pdbx_strand_id
1 'polypeptide(L)'
;MKKQILFCILFFFTVALNANPETKATELCNCLKKAKSSEIEADKKKCLAQREEHVAILKKGSKAYDSYLVALQKCEQELAGTPETKPNLSIEEKVSAVCDCFQKAEKQNRMGCFKLQSDYGKTISDPEEKKKFNLSSGSCN
;
A
#
# COMPACT_ATOMS: atom_id res chain seq x y z
N MET A 1 14.38 43.65 6.91
CA MET A 1 13.51 42.60 7.51
C MET A 1 12.44 42.07 6.55
N LYS A 2 11.73 42.90 5.75
CA LYS A 2 10.70 42.43 4.79
C LYS A 2 11.20 41.44 3.71
N LYS A 3 12.43 41.61 3.19
CA LYS A 3 13.02 40.71 2.16
C LYS A 3 13.44 39.33 2.69
N GLN A 4 13.81 39.24 3.98
CA GLN A 4 14.16 37.96 4.62
C GLN A 4 12.92 37.11 4.92
N ILE A 5 11.81 37.75 5.30
CA ILE A 5 10.52 37.08 5.52
C ILE A 5 10.00 36.43 4.22
N LEU A 6 10.16 37.12 3.08
CA LEU A 6 9.75 36.58 1.78
C LEU A 6 10.54 35.32 1.37
N PHE A 7 11.85 35.29 1.70
CA PHE A 7 12.73 34.16 1.40
C PHE A 7 12.40 32.93 2.26
N CYS A 8 12.07 33.13 3.53
CA CYS A 8 11.61 32.04 4.40
C CYS A 8 10.26 31.46 3.93
N ILE A 9 9.31 32.29 3.50
CA ILE A 9 8.00 31.83 3.01
C ILE A 9 8.16 30.99 1.72
N LEU A 10 9.03 31.41 0.80
CA LEU A 10 9.33 30.67 -0.43
C LEU A 10 9.98 29.31 -0.15
N PHE A 11 10.86 29.23 0.85
CA PHE A 11 11.51 27.97 1.23
C PHE A 11 10.54 27.00 1.91
N PHE A 12 9.57 27.48 2.70
CA PHE A 12 8.54 26.64 3.32
C PHE A 12 7.56 26.05 2.29
N PHE A 13 7.26 26.76 1.19
CA PHE A 13 6.35 26.28 0.15
C PHE A 13 6.92 25.11 -0.68
N THR A 14 8.23 25.08 -0.93
CA THR A 14 8.85 24.01 -1.72
C THR A 14 8.98 22.70 -0.94
N VAL A 15 9.10 22.75 0.38
CA VAL A 15 9.11 21.53 1.22
C VAL A 15 7.71 20.93 1.36
N ALA A 16 6.67 21.77 1.45
CA ALA A 16 5.28 21.32 1.56
C ALA A 16 4.78 20.61 0.28
N LEU A 17 5.24 21.05 -0.90
CA LEU A 17 4.91 20.40 -2.18
C LEU A 17 5.60 19.02 -2.34
N ASN A 18 6.74 18.79 -1.69
CA ASN A 18 7.48 17.52 -1.79
C ASN A 18 6.94 16.39 -0.91
N ALA A 19 6.05 16.69 0.04
CA ALA A 19 5.54 15.73 1.03
C ALA A 19 4.12 15.23 0.74
N ASN A 20 3.57 15.43 -0.47
CA ASN A 20 2.23 14.94 -0.80
C ASN A 20 2.22 13.39 -0.88
N PRO A 21 1.49 12.70 0.00
CA PRO A 21 1.44 11.23 0.05
C PRO A 21 0.91 10.58 -1.23
N GLU A 22 -0.10 11.19 -1.86
CA GLU A 22 -0.72 10.65 -3.08
C GLU A 22 0.24 10.74 -4.26
N THR A 23 0.87 11.89 -4.45
CA THR A 23 1.87 12.08 -5.50
C THR A 23 3.01 11.08 -5.36
N LYS A 24 3.55 10.91 -4.14
CA LYS A 24 4.61 9.94 -3.86
C LYS A 24 4.17 8.48 -4.08
N ALA A 25 2.91 8.16 -3.79
CA ALA A 25 2.36 6.84 -4.08
C ALA A 25 2.25 6.59 -5.59
N THR A 26 1.76 7.57 -6.36
CA THR A 26 1.69 7.49 -7.83
C THR A 26 3.07 7.38 -8.47
N GLU A 27 4.04 8.17 -8.03
CA GLU A 27 5.42 8.12 -8.51
C GLU A 27 6.03 6.71 -8.34
N LEU A 28 5.92 6.13 -7.13
CA LEU A 28 6.43 4.78 -6.88
C LEU A 28 5.64 3.73 -7.66
N CYS A 29 4.32 3.86 -7.73
CA CYS A 29 3.46 2.94 -8.51
C CYS A 29 3.89 2.88 -9.98
N ASN A 30 4.13 4.04 -10.60
CA ASN A 30 4.61 4.11 -11.99
C ASN A 30 5.98 3.46 -12.14
N CYS A 31 6.88 3.64 -11.18
CA CYS A 31 8.16 2.95 -11.16
C CYS A 31 7.96 1.43 -11.13
N LEU A 32 7.13 0.92 -10.21
CA LEU A 32 6.87 -0.52 -10.07
C LEU A 32 6.23 -1.13 -11.31
N LYS A 33 5.27 -0.42 -11.95
CA LYS A 33 4.66 -0.82 -13.22
C LYS A 33 5.72 -0.96 -14.32
N LYS A 34 6.60 0.04 -14.45
CA LYS A 34 7.71 0.00 -15.41
C LYS A 34 8.69 -1.15 -15.11
N ALA A 35 9.13 -1.27 -13.86
CA ALA A 35 10.07 -2.31 -13.44
C ALA A 35 9.52 -3.71 -13.74
N LYS A 36 8.22 -3.95 -13.47
CA LYS A 36 7.55 -5.21 -13.80
C LYS A 36 7.55 -5.48 -15.32
N SER A 37 7.28 -4.47 -16.15
CA SER A 37 7.31 -4.64 -17.61
C SER A 37 8.71 -4.78 -18.22
N SER A 38 9.74 -4.24 -17.56
CA SER A 38 11.11 -4.23 -18.09
C SER A 38 11.86 -5.54 -17.87
N GLU A 39 11.49 -6.29 -16.83
CA GLU A 39 12.26 -7.43 -16.30
C GLU A 39 13.73 -7.12 -15.93
N ILE A 40 14.13 -5.83 -15.92
CA ILE A 40 15.49 -5.38 -15.61
C ILE A 40 15.65 -5.22 -14.10
N GLU A 41 16.64 -5.90 -13.52
CA GLU A 41 16.91 -5.84 -12.07
C GLU A 41 17.31 -4.44 -11.58
N ALA A 42 18.00 -3.66 -12.42
CA ALA A 42 18.35 -2.28 -12.12
C ALA A 42 17.11 -1.38 -11.93
N ASP A 43 16.05 -1.59 -12.71
CA ASP A 43 14.80 -0.84 -12.58
C ASP A 43 14.10 -1.17 -11.26
N LYS A 44 14.13 -2.43 -10.81
CA LYS A 44 13.62 -2.82 -9.48
C LYS A 44 14.39 -2.11 -8.36
N LYS A 45 15.73 -2.14 -8.41
CA LYS A 45 16.59 -1.45 -7.43
C LYS A 45 16.32 0.05 -7.38
N LYS A 46 16.06 0.68 -8.53
CA LYS A 46 15.69 2.09 -8.60
C LYS A 46 14.38 2.36 -7.86
N CYS A 47 13.36 1.52 -8.03
CA CYS A 47 12.10 1.68 -7.31
C CYS A 47 12.25 1.46 -5.79
N LEU A 48 13.14 0.56 -5.36
CA LEU A 48 13.45 0.38 -3.94
C LEU A 48 14.09 1.64 -3.33
N ALA A 49 15.09 2.22 -3.99
CA ALA A 49 15.71 3.46 -3.55
C ALA A 49 14.70 4.61 -3.49
N GLN A 50 13.81 4.71 -4.47
CA GLN A 50 12.74 5.71 -4.49
C GLN A 50 11.76 5.52 -3.33
N ARG A 51 11.41 4.28 -2.98
CA ARG A 51 10.59 3.97 -1.80
C ARG A 51 11.25 4.45 -0.51
N GLU A 52 12.55 4.21 -0.35
CA GLU A 52 13.32 4.67 0.81
C GLU A 52 13.33 6.20 0.93
N GLU A 53 13.52 6.90 -0.19
CA GLU A 53 13.43 8.37 -0.25
C GLU A 53 12.04 8.87 0.18
N HIS A 54 10.97 8.26 -0.35
CA HIS A 54 9.60 8.64 0.01
C HIS A 54 9.34 8.43 1.51
N VAL A 55 9.82 7.32 2.08
CA VAL A 55 9.71 7.03 3.53
C VAL A 55 10.44 8.09 4.35
N ALA A 56 11.63 8.53 3.92
CA ALA A 56 12.39 9.57 4.60
C ALA A 56 11.67 10.93 4.56
N ILE A 57 11.13 11.31 3.41
CA ILE A 57 10.39 12.57 3.22
C ILE A 57 9.09 12.58 4.04
N LEU A 58 8.30 11.51 3.93
CA LEU A 58 6.98 11.42 4.57
C LEU A 58 7.06 11.12 6.06
N LYS A 59 8.22 10.68 6.56
CA LYS A 59 8.50 10.25 7.93
C LYS A 59 7.64 9.06 8.36
N LYS A 60 8.28 7.89 8.49
CA LYS A 60 7.65 6.66 8.97
C LYS A 60 6.86 6.91 10.27
N GLY A 61 5.62 6.41 10.31
CA GLY A 61 4.71 6.57 11.45
C GLY A 61 3.97 7.91 11.52
N SER A 62 4.16 8.79 10.54
CA SER A 62 3.34 10.00 10.41
C SER A 62 2.01 9.68 9.69
N LYS A 63 1.01 10.55 9.87
CA LYS A 63 -0.24 10.49 9.11
C LYS A 63 -0.02 10.54 7.59
N ALA A 64 0.97 11.32 7.14
CA ALA A 64 1.32 11.44 5.72
C ALA A 64 1.89 10.11 5.19
N TYR A 65 2.73 9.43 5.98
CA TYR A 65 3.23 8.11 5.65
C TYR A 65 2.10 7.07 5.58
N ASP A 66 1.15 7.10 6.52
CA ASP A 66 0.02 6.17 6.51
C ASP A 66 -0.88 6.38 5.28
N SER A 67 -1.19 7.63 4.93
CA SER A 67 -1.92 7.97 3.69
C SER A 67 -1.18 7.48 2.44
N TYR A 68 0.14 7.60 2.41
CA TYR A 68 0.97 7.09 1.31
C TYR A 68 0.90 5.58 1.19
N LEU A 69 0.97 4.84 2.31
CA LEU A 69 0.84 3.38 2.30
C LEU A 69 -0.53 2.93 1.78
N VAL A 70 -1.61 3.60 2.20
CA VAL A 70 -2.97 3.30 1.72
C VAL A 70 -3.08 3.52 0.21
N ALA A 71 -2.54 4.63 -0.30
CA ALA A 71 -2.56 4.93 -1.74
C ALA A 71 -1.70 3.94 -2.55
N LEU A 72 -0.50 3.61 -2.05
CA LEU A 72 0.42 2.67 -2.71
C LEU A 72 -0.17 1.25 -2.75
N GLN A 73 -0.85 0.84 -1.67
CA GLN A 73 -1.42 -0.49 -1.55
C GLN A 73 -2.39 -0.83 -2.71
N LYS A 74 -3.18 0.13 -3.17
CA LYS A 74 -4.08 -0.09 -4.32
C LYS A 74 -3.30 -0.50 -5.57
N CYS A 75 -2.20 0.20 -5.84
CA CYS A 75 -1.33 -0.12 -6.97
C CYS A 75 -0.63 -1.48 -6.80
N GLU A 76 -0.12 -1.78 -5.61
CA GLU A 76 0.52 -3.08 -5.34
C GLU A 76 -0.48 -4.24 -5.53
N GLN A 77 -1.75 -4.05 -5.17
CA GLN A 77 -2.83 -5.02 -5.40
C GLN A 77 -3.11 -5.23 -6.90
N GLU A 78 -3.21 -4.15 -7.68
CA GLU A 78 -3.33 -4.23 -9.16
C GLU A 78 -2.15 -4.99 -9.77
N LEU A 79 -0.93 -4.66 -9.35
CA LEU A 79 0.30 -5.29 -9.83
C LEU A 79 0.38 -6.76 -9.47
N ALA A 80 -0.14 -7.17 -8.31
CA ALA A 80 -0.19 -8.56 -7.88
C ALA A 80 -1.38 -9.34 -8.48
N GLY A 81 -2.28 -8.67 -9.22
CA GLY A 81 -3.51 -9.27 -9.72
C GLY A 81 -4.49 -9.68 -8.62
N THR A 82 -4.40 -9.03 -7.46
CA THR A 82 -5.25 -9.34 -6.30
C THR A 82 -6.38 -8.33 -6.15
N PRO A 83 -7.56 -8.76 -5.68
CA PRO A 83 -8.71 -7.88 -5.56
C PRO A 83 -8.48 -6.76 -4.53
N GLU A 84 -9.05 -5.58 -4.80
CA GLU A 84 -9.04 -4.46 -3.87
C GLU A 84 -9.77 -4.83 -2.57
N THR A 85 -9.22 -4.40 -1.44
CA THR A 85 -9.82 -4.66 -0.12
C THR A 85 -11.07 -3.80 0.07
N LYS A 86 -12.22 -4.42 0.35
CA LYS A 86 -13.49 -3.73 0.64
C LYS A 86 -13.81 -3.77 2.15
N PRO A 87 -13.50 -2.72 2.93
CA PRO A 87 -13.52 -2.80 4.40
C PRO A 87 -14.90 -3.08 5.00
N ASN A 88 -15.97 -2.68 4.31
CA ASN A 88 -17.35 -2.71 4.80
C ASN A 88 -18.11 -4.02 4.47
N LEU A 89 -17.39 -5.08 4.13
CA LEU A 89 -17.99 -6.40 3.92
C LEU A 89 -18.33 -7.10 5.25
N SER A 90 -19.32 -7.99 5.23
CA SER A 90 -19.61 -8.90 6.33
C SER A 90 -18.43 -9.86 6.56
N ILE A 91 -18.39 -10.55 7.71
CA ILE A 91 -17.35 -11.55 8.00
C ILE A 91 -17.37 -12.67 6.95
N GLU A 92 -18.55 -13.17 6.57
CA GLU A 92 -18.66 -14.24 5.55
C GLU A 92 -18.17 -13.76 4.18
N GLU A 93 -18.51 -12.53 3.79
CA GLU A 93 -18.05 -11.94 2.52
C GLU A 93 -16.53 -11.73 2.52
N LYS A 94 -15.94 -11.32 3.64
CA LYS A 94 -14.49 -11.21 3.80
C LYS A 94 -13.80 -12.56 3.67
N VAL A 95 -14.33 -13.61 4.31
CA VAL A 95 -13.81 -14.98 4.17
C VAL A 95 -13.88 -15.44 2.71
N SER A 96 -15.05 -15.29 2.08
CA SER A 96 -15.26 -15.66 0.69
C SER A 96 -14.26 -14.98 -0.25
N ALA A 97 -14.05 -13.67 -0.10
CA ALA A 97 -13.08 -12.93 -0.91
C ALA A 97 -11.63 -13.41 -0.74
N VAL A 98 -11.23 -13.81 0.47
CA VAL A 98 -9.90 -14.39 0.72
C VAL A 98 -9.78 -15.76 0.05
N CYS A 99 -10.80 -16.62 0.20
CA CYS A 99 -10.78 -17.96 -0.37
C CYS A 99 -10.78 -17.94 -1.89
N ASP A 100 -11.60 -17.08 -2.49
CA ASP A 100 -11.59 -16.81 -3.92
C ASP A 100 -10.22 -16.36 -4.41
N CYS A 101 -9.54 -15.49 -3.66
CA CYS A 101 -8.17 -15.07 -3.99
C CYS A 101 -7.23 -16.27 -4.04
N PHE A 102 -7.17 -17.08 -2.98
CA PHE A 102 -6.25 -18.22 -2.93
C PHE A 102 -6.54 -19.31 -3.97
N GLN A 103 -7.81 -19.52 -4.31
CA GLN A 103 -8.22 -20.47 -5.34
C GLN A 103 -7.83 -20.01 -6.75
N LYS A 104 -7.89 -18.70 -7.01
CA LYS A 104 -7.57 -18.11 -8.32
C LYS A 104 -6.11 -17.69 -8.47
N ALA A 105 -5.36 -17.57 -7.37
CA ALA A 105 -3.98 -17.11 -7.39
C ALA A 105 -3.00 -18.21 -7.81
N GLU A 106 -2.14 -17.87 -8.77
CA GLU A 106 -0.93 -18.65 -9.03
C GLU A 106 0.04 -18.58 -7.83
N LYS A 107 0.98 -19.53 -7.73
CA LYS A 107 2.00 -19.57 -6.65
C LYS A 107 2.67 -18.21 -6.40
N GLN A 108 2.90 -17.45 -7.46
CA GLN A 108 3.57 -16.16 -7.48
C GLN A 108 2.74 -15.04 -6.81
N ASN A 109 1.41 -15.18 -6.81
CA ASN A 109 0.46 -14.15 -6.38
C ASN A 109 -0.16 -14.44 -5.00
N ARG A 110 0.17 -15.59 -4.39
CA ARG A 110 -0.34 -15.99 -3.06
C ARG A 110 -0.04 -14.96 -1.98
N MET A 111 1.09 -14.25 -2.10
CA MET A 111 1.45 -13.19 -1.15
C MET A 111 0.42 -12.05 -1.12
N GLY A 112 -0.18 -11.73 -2.27
CA GLY A 112 -1.28 -10.76 -2.31
C GLY A 112 -2.54 -11.26 -1.60
N CYS A 113 -2.82 -12.57 -1.61
CA CYS A 113 -3.94 -13.15 -0.86
C CYS A 113 -3.70 -13.18 0.65
N PHE A 114 -2.47 -13.46 1.10
CA PHE A 114 -2.10 -13.27 2.51
C PHE A 114 -2.22 -11.82 2.95
N LYS A 115 -1.84 -10.87 2.08
CA LYS A 115 -2.04 -9.44 2.34
C LYS A 115 -3.52 -9.10 2.46
N LEU A 116 -4.36 -9.57 1.53
CA LEU A 116 -5.82 -9.39 1.58
C LEU A 116 -6.43 -9.93 2.88
N GLN A 117 -6.02 -11.13 3.30
CA GLN A 117 -6.41 -11.73 4.57
C GLN A 117 -6.02 -10.85 5.76
N SER A 118 -4.77 -10.39 5.79
CA SER A 118 -4.26 -9.50 6.84
C SER A 118 -5.04 -8.19 6.89
N ASP A 119 -5.32 -7.60 5.73
CA ASP A 119 -5.99 -6.31 5.64
C ASP A 119 -7.47 -6.40 6.03
N TYR A 120 -8.18 -7.47 5.67
CA TYR A 120 -9.51 -7.73 6.24
C TYR A 120 -9.46 -7.96 7.76
N GLY A 121 -8.48 -8.73 8.25
CA GLY A 121 -8.31 -8.97 9.69
C GLY A 121 -8.04 -7.71 10.52
N LYS A 122 -7.51 -6.64 9.91
CA LYS A 122 -7.34 -5.32 10.56
C LYS A 122 -8.65 -4.54 10.67
N THR A 123 -9.63 -4.81 9.83
CA THR A 123 -10.95 -4.14 9.86
C THR A 123 -11.90 -4.70 10.92
N ILE A 124 -11.59 -5.88 11.48
CA ILE A 124 -12.43 -6.56 12.47
C ILE A 124 -11.94 -6.15 13.86
N SER A 125 -12.80 -5.43 14.59
CA SER A 125 -12.50 -4.93 15.94
C SER A 125 -12.83 -5.95 17.02
N ASP A 126 -13.87 -6.76 16.81
CA ASP A 126 -14.25 -7.80 17.77
C ASP A 126 -13.25 -8.98 17.75
N PRO A 127 -12.64 -9.34 18.89
CA PRO A 127 -11.64 -10.41 18.96
C PRO A 127 -12.15 -11.80 18.58
N GLU A 128 -13.39 -12.14 18.92
CA GLU A 128 -13.97 -13.46 18.64
C GLU A 128 -14.35 -13.58 17.15
N GLU A 129 -14.93 -12.54 16.56
CA GLU A 129 -15.15 -12.47 15.12
C GLU A 129 -13.84 -12.51 14.34
N LYS A 130 -12.81 -11.82 14.82
CA LYS A 130 -11.48 -11.83 14.19
C LYS A 130 -10.85 -13.22 14.26
N LYS A 131 -11.00 -13.92 15.39
CA LYS A 131 -10.57 -15.31 15.54
C LYS A 131 -11.32 -16.23 14.57
N LYS A 132 -12.65 -16.11 14.48
CA LYS A 132 -13.48 -16.86 13.53
C LYS A 132 -13.04 -16.61 12.09
N PHE A 133 -12.86 -15.34 11.70
CA PHE A 133 -12.35 -14.95 10.39
C PHE A 133 -10.98 -15.58 10.10
N ASN A 134 -10.01 -15.50 11.03
CA ASN A 134 -8.67 -16.04 10.83
C ASN A 134 -8.68 -17.56 10.66
N LEU A 135 -9.50 -18.28 11.43
CA LEU A 135 -9.65 -19.73 11.30
C LEU A 135 -10.28 -20.11 9.96
N SER A 136 -11.39 -19.46 9.58
CA SER A 136 -12.11 -19.77 8.34
C SER A 136 -11.36 -19.37 7.08
N SER A 137 -10.66 -18.22 7.09
CA SER A 137 -9.84 -17.79 5.95
C SER A 137 -8.50 -18.51 5.88
N GLY A 138 -7.95 -18.94 7.02
CA GLY A 138 -6.68 -19.67 7.09
C GLY A 138 -6.74 -21.05 6.43
N SER A 139 -7.91 -21.69 6.40
CA SER A 139 -8.12 -22.96 5.70
C SER A 139 -8.18 -22.84 4.17
N CYS A 140 -8.12 -21.62 3.62
CA CYS A 140 -8.25 -21.40 2.18
C CYS A 140 -6.92 -21.31 1.42
N ASN A 141 -5.78 -21.24 2.12
CA ASN A 141 -4.44 -21.34 1.52
C ASN A 141 -4.04 -22.78 1.23
#